data_AF-A0A238VSF2-F1
#
_entry.id   AF-A0A238VSF2-F1
#
_cell.length_a   1.000
_cell.length_b   1.000
_cell.length_c   1.000
_cell.angle_alpha   90.00
_cell.angle_beta   90.00
_cell.angle_gamma   90.00
#
_symmetry.space_group_name_H-M   'P 1'
#
loop_
_entity.id
_entity.type
_entity.pdbx_description
1 polymer ?
#
loop_
_entity_poly.entity_id
_entity_poly.type
_entity_poly.pdbx_seq_one_letter_code
_entity_poly.pdbx_strand_id
1 'polypeptide(L)'
;MHGFAQLVEVDRDLKVQVTAYGLSPLLPHLMHIHGELEAENECPGPRFRAGGVSEQLIETADGLPAYGPIQVTFSTEGDTSAAAGLNLDTAPVAGQDGTLTYQRILLDVPEDVVDELDDLHIVIHGEDLDDDGMYDPEPITALGAPLEAELPVACGELNGDHGADHGHGHGHGHGHGHGTGHDHG
;
A
#
# COMPACT_ATOMS: atom_id res chain seq x y z
N MET A 1 -9.09 7.22 10.07
CA MET A 1 -8.90 5.77 10.31
C MET A 1 -7.53 5.52 10.91
N HIS A 2 -7.32 4.36 11.53
CA HIS A 2 -6.01 3.91 12.03
C HIS A 2 -5.92 2.39 11.98
N GLY A 3 -4.72 1.84 12.02
CA GLY A 3 -4.53 0.40 11.94
C GLY A 3 -3.08 -0.01 12.08
N PHE A 4 -2.85 -1.29 11.85
CA PHE A 4 -1.53 -1.91 11.83
C PHE A 4 -1.50 -3.02 10.76
N ALA A 5 -0.37 -3.14 10.07
CA ALA A 5 -0.10 -4.21 9.13
C ALA A 5 1.22 -4.89 9.50
N GLN A 6 1.23 -6.22 9.49
CA GLN A 6 2.43 -7.05 9.63
C GLN A 6 2.52 -7.99 8.43
N LEU A 7 3.66 -7.93 7.76
CA LEU A 7 3.96 -8.76 6.60
C LEU A 7 5.26 -9.51 6.90
N VAL A 8 5.22 -10.83 6.77
CA VAL A 8 6.37 -11.70 7.05
C VAL A 8 6.53 -12.67 5.90
N GLU A 9 7.69 -12.66 5.27
CA GLU A 9 8.05 -13.68 4.29
C GLU A 9 8.34 -15.02 4.99
N VAL A 10 7.78 -16.10 4.47
CA VAL A 10 8.08 -17.48 4.88
C VAL A 10 8.08 -18.38 3.65
N ASP A 11 9.23 -18.99 3.34
CA ASP A 11 9.39 -19.95 2.23
C ASP A 11 8.95 -19.41 0.85
N ARG A 12 9.16 -18.09 0.60
CA ARG A 12 8.70 -17.30 -0.56
C ARG A 12 7.20 -17.01 -0.61
N ASP A 13 6.46 -17.35 0.44
CA ASP A 13 5.09 -16.90 0.64
C ASP A 13 5.07 -15.66 1.53
N LEU A 14 4.15 -14.73 1.26
CA LEU A 14 3.98 -13.54 2.10
C LEU A 14 2.80 -13.73 3.05
N LYS A 15 3.10 -13.85 4.34
CA LYS A 15 2.06 -13.89 5.39
C LYS A 15 1.66 -12.47 5.74
N VAL A 16 0.41 -12.14 5.46
CA VAL A 16 -0.15 -10.81 5.67
C VAL A 16 -1.15 -10.85 6.83
N GLN A 17 -1.00 -9.91 7.77
CA GLN A 17 -2.00 -9.59 8.77
C GLN A 17 -2.24 -8.08 8.77
N VAL A 18 -3.50 -7.67 8.62
CA VAL A 18 -3.92 -6.27 8.69
C VAL A 18 -5.06 -6.14 9.70
N THR A 19 -5.02 -5.11 10.51
CA THR A 19 -6.15 -4.69 11.35
C THR A 19 -6.36 -3.19 11.18
N ALA A 20 -7.56 -2.79 10.77
CA ALA A 20 -7.93 -1.40 10.55
C ALA A 20 -9.22 -1.06 11.29
N TYR A 21 -9.33 0.20 11.71
CA TYR A 21 -10.43 0.71 12.53
C TYR A 21 -10.99 2.01 11.98
N GLY A 22 -12.30 2.16 12.16
CA GLY A 22 -13.06 3.33 11.74
C GLY A 22 -13.32 3.38 10.24
N LEU A 23 -13.34 2.21 9.59
CA LEU A 23 -13.78 2.06 8.20
C LEU A 23 -15.31 2.15 8.11
N SER A 24 -15.85 2.44 6.92
CA SER A 24 -17.28 2.38 6.66
C SER A 24 -17.85 0.99 6.97
N PRO A 25 -18.79 0.84 7.93
CA PRO A 25 -19.23 -0.47 8.39
C PRO A 25 -19.93 -1.30 7.31
N LEU A 26 -19.70 -2.61 7.32
CA LEU A 26 -20.36 -3.58 6.43
C LEU A 26 -20.08 -3.39 4.93
N LEU A 27 -19.14 -2.52 4.56
CA LEU A 27 -18.73 -2.29 3.18
C LEU A 27 -17.41 -2.99 2.83
N PRO A 28 -17.22 -3.35 1.54
CA PRO A 28 -15.96 -3.88 1.03
C PRO A 28 -14.90 -2.77 0.96
N HIS A 29 -13.67 -3.06 1.41
CA HIS A 29 -12.53 -2.14 1.31
C HIS A 29 -11.46 -2.73 0.41
N LEU A 30 -11.18 -2.07 -0.71
CA LEU A 30 -10.04 -2.43 -1.55
C LEU A 30 -8.76 -2.15 -0.78
N MET A 31 -7.81 -3.06 -0.83
CA MET A 31 -6.56 -2.96 -0.08
C MET A 31 -5.40 -3.42 -0.94
N HIS A 32 -4.35 -2.63 -0.96
CA HIS A 32 -3.22 -2.84 -1.86
C HIS A 32 -1.89 -2.57 -1.16
N ILE A 33 -0.84 -3.23 -1.65
CA ILE A 33 0.54 -2.73 -1.53
C ILE A 33 0.78 -1.84 -2.74
N HIS A 34 1.16 -0.59 -2.49
CA HIS A 34 1.59 0.39 -3.48
C HIS A 34 3.10 0.63 -3.38
N GLY A 35 3.74 0.89 -4.52
CA GLY A 35 5.12 1.37 -4.56
C GLY A 35 5.70 1.38 -5.96
N GLU A 36 6.80 2.10 -6.13
CA GLU A 36 7.72 2.03 -7.26
C GLU A 36 9.05 2.63 -6.79
N LEU A 37 10.20 2.17 -7.32
CA LEU A 37 11.50 2.79 -7.01
C LEU A 37 11.58 4.28 -7.38
N GLU A 38 10.65 4.79 -8.20
CA GLU A 38 10.58 6.18 -8.66
C GLU A 38 9.54 7.03 -7.90
N ALA A 39 8.73 6.44 -7.02
CA ALA A 39 7.77 7.16 -6.21
C ALA A 39 8.47 7.88 -5.03
N GLU A 40 7.83 8.91 -4.47
CA GLU A 40 8.37 9.61 -3.29
C GLU A 40 8.37 8.71 -2.03
N ASN A 41 7.76 7.51 -2.13
CA ASN A 41 7.60 6.52 -1.06
C ASN A 41 7.07 7.17 0.21
N GLU A 42 5.98 7.93 0.07
CA GLU A 42 5.26 8.51 1.19
C GLU A 42 3.74 8.39 1.02
N CYS A 43 3.02 8.39 2.14
CA CYS A 43 1.57 8.56 2.10
C CYS A 43 1.19 9.96 1.60
N PRO A 44 0.27 10.07 0.62
CA PRO A 44 -0.03 11.34 -0.01
C PRO A 44 -0.68 12.32 0.98
N GLY A 45 -0.02 13.45 1.19
CA GLY A 45 -0.59 14.60 1.88
C GLY A 45 -1.37 15.54 0.96
N PRO A 46 -1.94 16.64 1.50
CA PRO A 46 -2.71 17.62 0.73
C PRO A 46 -1.99 18.23 -0.48
N ARG A 47 -0.65 18.11 -0.57
CA ARG A 47 0.16 18.56 -1.71
C ARG A 47 -0.13 17.78 -3.00
N PHE A 48 -0.58 16.53 -2.88
CA PHE A 48 -0.88 15.67 -4.02
C PHE A 48 -2.30 15.84 -4.54
N ARG A 49 -3.16 16.57 -3.83
CA ARG A 49 -4.51 16.89 -4.31
C ARG A 49 -4.41 17.69 -5.61
N ALA A 50 -4.55 16.99 -6.73
CA ALA A 50 -4.46 17.56 -8.07
C ALA A 50 -5.86 17.74 -8.70
N GLY A 51 -6.89 17.19 -8.06
CA GLY A 51 -8.28 17.30 -8.48
C GLY A 51 -8.71 16.08 -9.30
N GLY A 52 -9.97 16.06 -9.71
CA GLY A 52 -10.57 14.91 -10.36
C GLY A 52 -12.08 15.08 -10.44
N VAL A 53 -12.83 14.08 -10.00
CA VAL A 53 -14.25 14.25 -9.74
C VAL A 53 -14.51 15.12 -8.50
N SER A 54 -13.57 15.15 -7.54
CA SER A 54 -13.64 15.99 -6.35
C SER A 54 -12.39 16.83 -6.14
N GLU A 55 -12.56 18.15 -6.12
CA GLU A 55 -11.49 19.12 -5.82
C GLU A 55 -11.06 19.14 -4.34
N GLN A 56 -11.72 18.36 -3.47
CA GLN A 56 -11.50 18.36 -2.02
C GLN A 56 -10.81 17.08 -1.51
N LEU A 57 -10.90 16.01 -2.29
CA LEU A 57 -10.39 14.69 -1.93
C LEU A 57 -9.07 14.42 -2.65
N ILE A 58 -8.26 13.53 -2.10
CA ILE A 58 -7.09 12.97 -2.80
C ILE A 58 -7.58 11.66 -3.41
N GLU A 59 -7.84 11.65 -4.71
CA GLU A 59 -8.28 10.43 -5.42
C GLU A 59 -7.10 9.46 -5.59
N THR A 60 -7.37 8.20 -5.95
CA THR A 60 -6.28 7.21 -6.06
C THR A 60 -5.23 7.61 -7.09
N ALA A 61 -5.65 8.22 -8.20
CA ALA A 61 -4.77 8.72 -9.24
C ALA A 61 -3.86 9.87 -8.75
N ASP A 62 -4.36 10.71 -7.84
CA ASP A 62 -3.60 11.83 -7.25
C ASP A 62 -2.44 11.32 -6.38
N GLY A 63 -2.63 10.18 -5.71
CA GLY A 63 -1.62 9.57 -4.84
C GLY A 63 -0.50 8.83 -5.56
N LEU A 64 -0.65 8.53 -6.86
CA LEU A 64 0.34 7.74 -7.62
C LEU A 64 1.77 8.30 -7.57
N PRO A 65 2.01 9.62 -7.69
CA PRO A 65 3.36 10.16 -7.55
C PRO A 65 3.95 10.03 -6.13
N ALA A 66 3.11 9.78 -5.12
CA ALA A 66 3.51 9.62 -3.72
C ALA A 66 3.84 8.17 -3.39
N TYR A 67 2.87 7.27 -3.56
CA TYR A 67 2.96 5.87 -3.14
C TYR A 67 3.18 4.89 -4.30
N GLY A 68 3.20 5.31 -5.57
CA GLY A 68 3.35 4.42 -6.74
C GLY A 68 2.09 3.62 -7.14
N PRO A 69 2.17 2.78 -8.19
CA PRO A 69 1.08 1.91 -8.62
C PRO A 69 0.87 0.72 -7.66
N ILE A 70 -0.22 -0.03 -7.91
CA ILE A 70 -0.51 -1.29 -7.19
C ILE A 70 0.52 -2.36 -7.56
N GLN A 71 1.15 -2.92 -6.53
CA GLN A 71 2.03 -4.09 -6.62
C GLN A 71 1.30 -5.39 -6.26
N VAL A 72 0.48 -5.34 -5.20
CA VAL A 72 -0.26 -6.50 -4.68
C VAL A 72 -1.65 -6.08 -4.25
N THR A 73 -2.66 -6.89 -4.56
CA THR A 73 -4.05 -6.74 -4.13
C THR A 73 -4.38 -7.74 -3.03
N PHE A 74 -4.95 -7.26 -1.93
CA PHE A 74 -5.40 -8.08 -0.80
C PHE A 74 -6.84 -8.53 -1.00
N SER A 75 -7.03 -9.50 -1.88
CA SER A 75 -8.32 -10.18 -2.04
C SER A 75 -8.55 -11.21 -0.92
N THR A 76 -9.81 -11.51 -0.62
CA THR A 76 -10.22 -12.58 0.28
C THR A 76 -9.93 -13.96 -0.30
N GLU A 77 -9.90 -14.07 -1.64
CA GLU A 77 -9.53 -15.26 -2.38
C GLU A 77 -9.05 -14.93 -3.81
N GLY A 78 -8.37 -15.87 -4.45
CA GLY A 78 -8.02 -15.77 -5.87
C GLY A 78 -6.89 -14.77 -6.17
N ASP A 79 -7.05 -14.00 -7.24
CA ASP A 79 -6.05 -13.11 -7.82
C ASP A 79 -5.59 -12.02 -6.85
N THR A 80 -4.28 -11.81 -6.78
CA THR A 80 -3.61 -10.80 -5.93
C THR A 80 -2.77 -9.83 -6.75
N SER A 81 -2.88 -9.89 -8.09
CA SER A 81 -2.21 -8.95 -8.99
C SER A 81 -2.90 -7.58 -9.00
N ALA A 82 -2.22 -6.58 -9.57
CA ALA A 82 -2.77 -5.24 -9.79
C ALA A 82 -4.08 -5.24 -10.60
N ALA A 83 -4.29 -6.23 -11.48
CA ALA A 83 -5.51 -6.33 -12.29
C ALA A 83 -6.77 -6.57 -11.45
N ALA A 84 -6.62 -7.13 -10.25
CA ALA A 84 -7.71 -7.35 -9.31
C ALA A 84 -8.03 -6.13 -8.43
N GLY A 85 -7.27 -5.03 -8.55
CA GLY A 85 -7.31 -3.89 -7.62
C GLY A 85 -8.62 -3.10 -7.56
N LEU A 86 -9.58 -3.36 -8.44
CA LEU A 86 -10.92 -2.75 -8.42
C LEU A 86 -12.03 -3.78 -8.14
N ASN A 87 -11.68 -5.02 -7.80
CA ASN A 87 -12.65 -6.09 -7.61
C ASN A 87 -13.26 -6.06 -6.20
N LEU A 88 -14.42 -5.42 -6.08
CA LEU A 88 -15.18 -5.37 -4.82
C LEU A 88 -15.74 -6.72 -4.37
N ASP A 89 -15.96 -7.68 -5.28
CA ASP A 89 -16.53 -8.99 -4.93
C ASP A 89 -15.58 -9.81 -4.06
N THR A 90 -14.27 -9.59 -4.20
CA THR A 90 -13.24 -10.26 -3.41
C THR A 90 -12.54 -9.32 -2.43
N ALA A 91 -13.03 -8.10 -2.25
CA ALA A 91 -12.50 -7.17 -1.26
C ALA A 91 -12.86 -7.61 0.17
N PRO A 92 -11.96 -7.47 1.16
CA PRO A 92 -12.29 -7.70 2.56
C PRO A 92 -13.35 -6.72 3.06
N VAL A 93 -14.29 -7.20 3.87
CA VAL A 93 -15.45 -6.42 4.35
C VAL A 93 -15.24 -6.03 5.82
N ALA A 94 -15.49 -4.76 6.14
CA ALA A 94 -15.44 -4.29 7.52
C ALA A 94 -16.62 -4.82 8.34
N GLY A 95 -16.40 -5.06 9.63
CA GLY A 95 -17.44 -5.39 10.59
C GLY A 95 -18.40 -4.24 10.84
N GLN A 96 -19.48 -4.52 11.57
CA GLN A 96 -20.50 -3.53 11.93
C GLN A 96 -19.95 -2.35 12.77
N ASP A 97 -18.84 -2.56 13.46
CA ASP A 97 -18.15 -1.55 14.26
C ASP A 97 -17.08 -0.79 13.46
N GLY A 98 -16.99 -1.02 12.15
CA GLY A 98 -15.95 -0.43 11.28
C GLY A 98 -14.56 -1.03 11.50
N THR A 99 -14.48 -2.20 12.15
CA THR A 99 -13.22 -2.95 12.31
C THR A 99 -13.04 -3.94 11.17
N LEU A 100 -11.87 -3.95 10.53
CA LEU A 100 -11.50 -4.93 9.51
C LEU A 100 -10.27 -5.70 9.96
N THR A 101 -10.36 -7.02 9.96
CA THR A 101 -9.22 -7.92 10.19
C THR A 101 -9.03 -8.78 8.95
N TYR A 102 -7.86 -8.67 8.35
CA TYR A 102 -7.46 -9.47 7.20
C TYR A 102 -6.26 -10.34 7.55
N GLN A 103 -6.32 -11.60 7.16
CA GLN A 103 -5.20 -12.53 7.31
C GLN A 103 -5.19 -13.48 6.11
N ARG A 104 -4.08 -13.48 5.36
CA ARG A 104 -3.90 -14.38 4.22
C ARG A 104 -2.42 -14.70 4.01
N ILE A 105 -2.18 -15.88 3.43
CA ILE A 105 -0.89 -16.23 2.85
C ILE A 105 -1.01 -15.94 1.34
N LEU A 106 -0.20 -15.00 0.85
CA LEU A 106 -0.12 -14.66 -0.55
C LEU A 106 0.98 -15.50 -1.19
N LEU A 107 0.61 -16.17 -2.29
CA LEU A 107 1.52 -16.99 -3.08
C LEU A 107 1.96 -16.19 -4.30
N ASP A 108 3.14 -16.52 -4.82
CA ASP A 108 3.67 -15.93 -6.07
C ASP A 108 3.76 -14.40 -6.04
N VAL A 109 4.01 -13.81 -4.87
CA VAL A 109 4.35 -12.38 -4.76
C VAL A 109 5.70 -12.15 -5.46
N PRO A 110 5.83 -11.13 -6.32
CA PRO A 110 7.10 -10.80 -6.95
C PRO A 110 8.23 -10.62 -5.91
N GLU A 111 9.41 -11.19 -6.18
CA GLU A 111 10.54 -11.18 -5.22
C GLU A 111 10.99 -9.74 -4.89
N ASP A 112 10.95 -8.84 -5.86
CA ASP A 112 11.25 -7.41 -5.69
C ASP A 112 10.28 -6.70 -4.73
N VAL A 113 9.01 -7.09 -4.72
CA VAL A 113 8.03 -6.57 -3.75
C VAL A 113 8.36 -7.02 -2.33
N VAL A 114 8.83 -8.26 -2.18
CA VAL A 114 9.16 -8.83 -0.86
C VAL A 114 10.46 -8.25 -0.32
N ASP A 115 11.47 -8.09 -1.18
CA ASP A 115 12.78 -7.54 -0.82
C ASP A 115 12.71 -6.05 -0.43
N GLU A 116 11.81 -5.30 -1.06
CA GLU A 116 11.68 -3.84 -0.87
C GLU A 116 10.49 -3.45 0.02
N LEU A 117 9.92 -4.38 0.81
CA LEU A 117 8.71 -4.11 1.62
C LEU A 117 8.82 -2.85 2.49
N ASP A 118 10.01 -2.53 3.00
CA ASP A 118 10.26 -1.34 3.83
C ASP A 118 10.06 -0.01 3.08
N ASP A 119 10.13 -0.03 1.74
CA ASP A 119 9.93 1.14 0.88
C ASP A 119 8.50 1.22 0.31
N LEU A 120 7.64 0.24 0.61
CA LEU A 120 6.28 0.13 0.08
C LEU A 120 5.23 0.59 1.09
N HIS A 121 4.02 0.80 0.59
CA HIS A 121 2.90 1.34 1.34
C HIS A 121 1.71 0.41 1.29
N ILE A 122 1.04 0.20 2.42
CA ILE A 122 -0.33 -0.33 2.40
C ILE A 122 -1.30 0.82 2.25
N VAL A 123 -2.25 0.69 1.33
CA VAL A 123 -3.35 1.63 1.13
C VAL A 123 -4.67 0.88 1.27
N ILE A 124 -5.58 1.44 2.07
CA ILE A 124 -6.96 0.97 2.21
C ILE A 124 -7.85 2.02 1.57
N HIS A 125 -8.78 1.56 0.74
CA HIS A 125 -9.74 2.37 0.03
C HIS A 125 -11.17 2.06 0.48
N GLY A 126 -12.10 2.95 0.15
CA GLY A 126 -13.51 2.78 0.46
C GLY A 126 -13.97 3.71 1.56
N GLU A 127 -14.77 4.71 1.22
CA GLU A 127 -15.52 5.56 2.15
C GLU A 127 -16.94 5.78 1.62
N ASP A 128 -17.93 5.42 2.42
CA ASP A 128 -19.31 5.89 2.30
C ASP A 128 -19.34 7.38 2.73
N LEU A 129 -19.36 8.30 1.76
CA LEU A 129 -19.18 9.73 2.01
C LEU A 129 -20.45 10.40 2.54
N ASP A 130 -21.62 9.80 2.31
CA ASP A 130 -22.92 10.34 2.72
C ASP A 130 -23.63 9.54 3.83
N ASP A 131 -22.99 8.49 4.33
CA ASP A 131 -23.41 7.60 5.42
C ASP A 131 -24.72 6.82 5.11
N ASP A 132 -24.96 6.47 3.84
CA ASP A 132 -26.18 5.76 3.43
C ASP A 132 -26.09 4.22 3.48
N GLY A 133 -24.89 3.69 3.71
CA GLY A 133 -24.60 2.27 3.86
C GLY A 133 -24.34 1.54 2.54
N MET A 134 -24.01 2.23 1.47
CA MET A 134 -23.58 1.67 0.19
C MET A 134 -22.52 2.55 -0.48
N TYR A 135 -21.86 2.02 -1.52
CA TYR A 135 -21.08 2.88 -2.41
C TYR A 135 -21.96 3.41 -3.52
N ASP A 136 -22.03 4.72 -3.61
CA ASP A 136 -22.68 5.43 -4.69
C ASP A 136 -22.04 5.02 -6.03
N PRO A 137 -22.84 4.76 -7.08
CA PRO A 137 -22.32 4.37 -8.39
C PRO A 137 -21.66 5.53 -9.15
N GLU A 138 -21.85 6.77 -8.69
CA GLU A 138 -21.30 7.98 -9.29
C GLU A 138 -20.84 8.95 -8.17
N PRO A 139 -19.84 9.80 -8.42
CA PRO A 139 -19.11 9.96 -9.68
C PRO A 139 -18.10 8.82 -9.93
N ILE A 140 -17.85 8.55 -11.21
CA ILE A 140 -16.81 7.58 -11.65
C ILE A 140 -15.48 8.31 -11.80
N THR A 141 -14.44 7.79 -11.17
CA THR A 141 -13.08 8.33 -11.22
C THR A 141 -12.40 8.11 -12.57
N ALA A 142 -11.19 8.64 -12.73
CA ALA A 142 -10.35 8.36 -13.89
C ALA A 142 -9.98 6.86 -14.05
N LEU A 143 -10.06 6.07 -12.98
CA LEU A 143 -9.77 4.63 -13.01
C LEU A 143 -11.01 3.79 -13.37
N GLY A 144 -12.18 4.43 -13.52
CA GLY A 144 -13.40 3.77 -13.97
C GLY A 144 -14.21 3.06 -12.87
N ALA A 145 -13.88 3.31 -11.60
CA ALA A 145 -14.63 2.84 -10.45
C ALA A 145 -15.40 4.00 -9.79
N PRO A 146 -16.43 3.71 -8.96
CA PRO A 146 -17.06 4.76 -8.17
C PRO A 146 -16.08 5.38 -7.18
N LEU A 147 -16.17 6.70 -7.01
CA LEU A 147 -15.31 7.48 -6.13
C LEU A 147 -15.25 6.89 -4.73
N GLU A 148 -16.41 6.58 -4.14
CA GLU A 148 -16.49 6.05 -2.80
C GLU A 148 -15.76 4.72 -2.64
N ALA A 149 -15.84 3.85 -3.64
CA ALA A 149 -15.20 2.54 -3.61
C ALA A 149 -13.66 2.63 -3.73
N GLU A 150 -13.13 3.58 -4.49
CA GLU A 150 -11.68 3.71 -4.68
C GLU A 150 -11.02 4.75 -3.78
N LEU A 151 -11.77 5.57 -3.04
CA LEU A 151 -11.18 6.68 -2.30
C LEU A 151 -10.15 6.15 -1.29
N PRO A 152 -8.87 6.56 -1.33
CA PRO A 152 -7.91 6.19 -0.31
C PRO A 152 -8.30 6.80 1.05
N VAL A 153 -8.41 5.97 2.07
CA VAL A 153 -8.88 6.36 3.41
C VAL A 153 -7.88 6.07 4.53
N ALA A 154 -6.95 5.16 4.29
CA ALA A 154 -5.80 4.93 5.15
C ALA A 154 -4.57 4.58 4.31
N CYS A 155 -3.42 5.07 4.75
CA CYS A 155 -2.13 4.74 4.18
C CYS A 155 -1.12 4.56 5.32
N GLY A 156 -0.20 3.61 5.18
CA GLY A 156 0.92 3.44 6.09
C GLY A 156 2.11 2.80 5.39
N GLU A 157 3.31 3.21 5.81
CA GLU A 157 4.57 2.54 5.46
C GLU A 157 4.56 1.11 6.01
N LEU A 158 5.10 0.19 5.21
CA LEU A 158 5.30 -1.20 5.61
C LEU A 158 6.66 -1.35 6.29
N ASN A 159 6.75 -2.31 7.21
CA ASN A 159 8.02 -2.75 7.76
C ASN A 159 8.09 -4.26 7.54
N GLY A 160 9.04 -4.70 6.73
CA GLY A 160 9.36 -6.10 6.48
C GLY A 160 10.14 -6.68 7.65
N ASP A 161 9.56 -7.67 8.34
CA ASP A 161 10.35 -8.56 9.19
C ASP A 161 10.85 -9.71 8.30
N HIS A 162 12.05 -9.55 7.75
CA HIS A 162 12.73 -10.63 7.04
C HIS A 162 13.12 -11.71 8.06
N GLY A 163 12.35 -12.81 8.10
CA GLY A 163 12.66 -13.96 8.93
C GLY A 163 14.11 -14.40 8.71
N ALA A 164 14.90 -14.41 9.79
CA ALA A 164 16.34 -14.63 9.75
C ALA A 164 16.75 -15.90 8.98
N ASP A 165 17.22 -15.75 7.74
CA ASP A 165 18.32 -16.52 7.13
C ASP A 165 18.70 -15.98 5.74
N HIS A 166 19.30 -14.78 5.63
CA HIS A 166 20.20 -14.48 4.51
C HIS A 166 21.31 -13.53 4.99
N GLY A 167 22.40 -14.14 5.46
CA GLY A 167 23.64 -13.42 5.69
C GLY A 167 24.23 -12.95 4.36
N HIS A 168 23.95 -11.71 3.94
CA HIS A 168 24.75 -10.97 2.98
C HIS A 168 25.23 -9.67 3.63
N GLY A 169 26.47 -9.73 4.14
CA GLY A 169 27.14 -8.57 4.69
C GLY A 169 27.46 -7.56 3.60
N HIS A 170 26.72 -6.44 3.57
CA HIS A 170 27.15 -5.24 2.88
C HIS A 170 28.09 -4.43 3.79
N GLY A 171 29.37 -4.78 3.72
CA GLY A 171 30.45 -3.94 4.22
C GLY A 171 30.58 -2.70 3.33
N HIS A 172 29.99 -1.58 3.74
CA HIS A 172 30.33 -0.26 3.20
C HIS A 172 31.70 0.19 3.72
N GLY A 173 32.76 -0.29 3.05
CA GLY A 173 34.10 0.28 3.16
C GLY A 173 34.16 1.61 2.44
N HIS A 174 33.98 2.71 3.17
CA HIS A 174 34.32 4.05 2.67
C HIS A 174 35.84 4.15 2.45
N GLY A 175 36.26 3.99 1.19
CA GLY A 175 37.61 4.29 0.74
C GLY A 175 37.87 5.79 0.72
N HIS A 176 38.57 6.30 1.73
CA HIS A 176 39.18 7.64 1.70
C HIS A 176 40.46 7.60 0.87
N GLY A 177 40.39 8.12 -0.36
CA GLY A 177 41.52 8.29 -1.26
C GLY A 177 42.18 9.66 -1.16
N HIS A 178 43.36 9.67 -0.53
CA HIS A 178 44.59 10.40 -0.89
C HIS A 178 44.59 11.94 -1.02
N GLY A 179 45.06 12.60 0.06
CA GLY A 179 45.79 13.87 0.00
C GLY A 179 47.30 13.61 -0.02
N THR A 180 47.98 14.15 -1.03
CA THR A 180 49.42 14.01 -1.29
C THR A 180 50.23 14.99 -0.44
N GLY A 181 51.01 14.47 0.52
CA GLY A 181 52.05 15.22 1.22
C GLY A 181 53.42 14.96 0.58
N HIS A 182 53.95 15.95 -0.13
CA HIS A 182 55.36 16.01 -0.52
C HIS A 182 56.16 16.64 0.62
N ASP A 183 57.18 15.95 1.11
CA ASP A 183 58.27 16.56 1.89
C ASP A 183 59.61 15.92 1.47
N HIS A 184 60.40 16.70 0.73
CA HIS A 184 61.82 16.47 0.47
C HIS A 184 62.49 17.84 0.27
N GLY A 185 63.33 18.24 1.22
CA GLY A 185 64.35 19.28 1.04
C GLY A 185 64.31 20.41 2.05
#